data_AF-A3K783-F1
#
_entry.id   AF-A3K783-F1
#
_cell.length_a   1.000
_cell.length_b   1.000
_cell.length_c   1.000
_cell.angle_alpha   90.00
_cell.angle_beta   90.00
_cell.angle_gamma   90.00
#
_symmetry.space_group_name_H-M   'P 1'
#
loop_
_entity.id
_entity.type
_entity.pdbx_description
1 polymer ?
#
loop_
_entity_poly.entity_id
_entity_poly.type
_entity_poly.pdbx_seq_one_letter_code
_entity_poly.pdbx_strand_id
1 'polypeptide(L)' 'MAEAQGLARRIADGPTWANMMTKTMLAQEWSMSIEQAIEAEAQAQAICMQGQDFHRAYEAFVAKEKPMFEGD' A
#
# COMPACT_ATOMS: atom_id res chain seq x y z
N MET A 1 -0.26 -25.62 3.51
CA MET A 1 -0.28 -24.95 2.19
C MET A 1 -1.46 -23.98 2.03
N ALA A 2 -2.67 -24.33 2.49
CA ALA A 2 -3.84 -23.46 2.39
C ALA A 2 -3.64 -22.06 3.01
N GLU A 3 -3.00 -21.95 4.18
CA GLU A 3 -2.76 -20.66 4.84
C GLU A 3 -1.82 -19.75 4.04
N ALA A 4 -0.69 -20.28 3.57
CA ALA A 4 0.26 -19.54 2.74
C ALA A 4 -0.39 -19.04 1.43
N GLN A 5 -1.22 -19.88 0.80
CA GLN A 5 -2.00 -19.50 -0.39
C GLN A 5 -3.04 -18.42 -0.08
N GLY A 6 -3.72 -18.51 1.07
CA GLY A 6 -4.66 -17.49 1.53
C GLY A 6 -3.98 -16.13 1.76
N LEU A 7 -2.78 -16.14 2.35
CA LEU A 7 -2.00 -14.93 2.53
C LEU A 7 -1.53 -14.33 1.20
N ALA A 8 -1.00 -15.15 0.30
CA ALA A 8 -0.59 -14.71 -1.02
C ALA A 8 -1.76 -14.10 -1.81
N ARG A 9 -2.95 -14.72 -1.74
CA ARG A 9 -4.16 -14.20 -2.36
C ARG A 9 -4.55 -12.83 -1.80
N ARG A 10 -4.52 -12.65 -0.47
CA ARG A 10 -4.82 -11.37 0.16
C ARG A 10 -3.87 -10.25 -0.26
N ILE A 11 -2.58 -10.54 -0.42
CA ILE A 11 -1.60 -9.56 -0.88
C ILE A 11 -1.84 -9.20 -2.35
N ALA A 12 -2.11 -10.22 -3.19
CA ALA A 12 -2.35 -10.04 -4.62
C ALA A 12 -3.67 -9.32 -4.92
N ASP A 13 -4.71 -9.55 -4.12
CA ASP A 13 -6.01 -8.87 -4.24
C ASP A 13 -5.98 -7.43 -3.65
N GLY A 14 -4.86 -6.99 -3.07
CA GLY A 14 -4.66 -5.66 -2.50
C GLY A 14 -4.01 -4.65 -3.47
N PRO A 15 -3.75 -3.41 -3.03
CA PRO A 15 -3.10 -2.39 -3.85
C PRO A 15 -1.63 -2.75 -4.06
N THR A 16 -1.31 -3.33 -5.22
CA THR A 16 0.03 -3.90 -5.48
C THR A 16 1.14 -2.85 -5.38
N TRP A 17 0.90 -1.65 -5.92
CA TRP A 17 1.87 -0.56 -5.88
C TRP A 17 2.12 -0.06 -4.45
N ALA A 18 1.05 0.15 -3.66
CA ALA A 18 1.19 0.57 -2.27
C ALA A 18 1.87 -0.52 -1.42
N ASN A 19 1.53 -1.79 -1.61
CA ASN A 19 2.20 -2.91 -0.94
C ASN A 19 3.71 -2.96 -1.25
N MET A 20 4.10 -2.71 -2.50
CA MET A 20 5.50 -2.62 -2.91
C MET A 20 6.20 -1.44 -2.23
N MET A 21 5.55 -0.27 -2.19
CA MET A 21 6.08 0.92 -1.53
C MET A 21 6.30 0.69 -0.04
N THR A 22 5.30 0.17 0.68
CA THR A 22 5.41 -0.17 2.11
C THR A 22 6.54 -1.16 2.36
N LYS A 23 6.64 -2.23 1.55
CA LYS A 23 7.73 -3.20 1.69
C LYS A 23 9.11 -2.56 1.49
N THR A 24 9.21 -1.62 0.55
CA THR A 24 10.45 -0.89 0.29
C THR A 24 10.81 0.01 1.46
N MET A 25 9.83 0.71 2.03
CA MET A 25 10.05 1.59 3.18
C MET A 25 10.48 0.83 4.44
N LEU A 26 9.85 -0.31 4.74
CA LEU A 26 10.27 -1.19 5.84
C LEU A 26 11.71 -1.70 5.70
N ALA A 27 12.20 -1.87 4.47
CA ALA A 27 13.60 -2.26 4.26
C ALA A 27 14.57 -1.08 4.45
N GLN A 28 14.14 0.13 4.11
CA GLN A 28 14.95 1.34 4.18
C GLN A 28 14.98 1.95 5.58
N GLU A 29 13.90 1.85 6.36
CA GLU A 29 13.77 2.47 7.68
C GLU A 29 14.88 2.02 8.65
N TRP A 30 15.45 0.82 8.46
CA TRP A 30 16.51 0.26 9.30
C TRP A 30 17.76 1.15 9.39
N SER A 31 18.02 1.97 8.36
CA SER A 31 19.16 2.88 8.30
C SER A 31 18.78 4.36 8.40
N MET A 32 17.51 4.67 8.68
CA MET A 32 16.99 6.04 8.77
C MET A 32 16.96 6.54 10.22
N SER A 33 17.13 7.86 10.41
CA SER A 33 16.67 8.52 11.63
C SER A 33 15.15 8.63 11.64
N ILE A 34 14.56 8.96 12.80
CA ILE A 34 13.11 9.16 12.92
C ILE A 34 12.63 10.29 12.00
N GLU A 35 13.37 11.39 11.92
CA GLU A 35 13.03 12.54 11.07
C GLU A 35 13.05 12.14 9.58
N GLN A 36 14.02 11.34 9.18
CA GLN A 36 14.10 10.82 7.80
C GLN A 36 12.97 9.86 7.49
N ALA A 37 12.61 8.97 8.43
CA ALA A 37 11.51 8.03 8.26
C ALA A 37 10.16 8.76 8.11
N ILE A 38 9.91 9.80 8.90
CA ILE A 38 8.69 10.62 8.80
C ILE A 38 8.58 11.31 7.44
N GLU A 39 9.67 11.93 6.97
CA GLU A 39 9.68 12.59 5.66
C GLU A 39 9.51 11.57 4.52
N ALA A 40 10.20 10.43 4.59
CA ALA A 40 10.10 9.36 3.60
C ALA A 40 8.68 8.78 3.54
N GLU A 41 8.02 8.57 4.69
CA GLU A 41 6.63 8.12 4.76
C GLU A 41 5.68 9.14 4.12
N ALA A 42 5.85 10.44 4.41
CA ALA A 42 5.02 11.50 3.82
C ALA A 42 5.14 11.52 2.28
N GLN A 43 6.35 11.37 1.76
CA GLN A 43 6.60 11.27 0.31
C GLN A 43 6.00 10.00 -0.28
N ALA A 44 6.22 8.84 0.33
CA ALA A 44 5.66 7.57 -0.10
C ALA A 44 4.12 7.64 -0.17
N GLN A 45 3.48 8.21 0.85
CA GLN A 45 2.04 8.42 0.88
C GLN A 45 1.58 9.39 -0.23
N ALA A 46 2.27 10.51 -0.42
CA ALA A 46 1.94 11.46 -1.48
C ALA A 46 1.99 10.82 -2.88
N ILE A 47 2.95 9.92 -3.12
CA ILE A 47 3.03 9.17 -4.39
C ILE A 47 1.90 8.13 -4.46
N CYS A 48 1.60 7.38 -3.38
CA CYS A 48 0.45 6.47 -3.30
C CYS A 48 -0.86 7.17 -3.68
N MET A 49 -1.06 8.40 -3.22
CA MET A 49 -2.28 9.17 -3.46
C MET A 49 -2.46 9.60 -4.92
N GLN A 50 -1.41 9.54 -5.74
CA GLN A 50 -1.49 9.84 -7.18
C GLN A 50 -2.00 8.65 -8.00
N GLY A 51 -2.00 7.43 -7.45
CA GLY A 51 -2.45 6.20 -8.13
C GLY A 51 -3.97 6.07 -8.20
N GLN A 52 -4.47 5.26 -9.13
CA GLN A 52 -5.90 5.02 -9.30
C GLN A 52 -6.47 4.14 -8.17
N ASP A 53 -5.68 3.22 -7.64
CA ASP A 53 -6.04 2.35 -6.53
C ASP A 53 -6.32 3.13 -5.25
N PHE A 54 -5.69 4.31 -5.06
CA PHE A 54 -6.05 5.21 -3.98
C PHE A 54 -7.45 5.80 -4.18
N HIS A 55 -7.78 6.23 -5.40
CA HIS A 55 -9.11 6.74 -5.73
C HIS A 55 -10.16 5.65 -5.57
N ARG A 56 -9.92 4.44 -6.09
CA ARG A 56 -10.82 3.28 -5.92
C ARG A 56 -11.03 2.94 -4.44
N ALA A 57 -9.96 2.96 -3.64
CA ALA A 57 -10.05 2.76 -2.19
C ALA A 57 -10.93 3.82 -1.52
N TYR A 58 -10.72 5.08 -1.88
CA TYR A 58 -11.47 6.20 -1.31
C TYR A 58 -12.95 6.15 -1.70
N GLU A 59 -13.28 5.94 -2.97
CA GLU A 59 -14.65 5.84 -3.46
C GLU A 59 -15.39 4.66 -2.83
N ALA A 60 -14.77 3.48 -2.79
CA ALA A 60 -15.33 2.31 -2.13
C ALA A 60 -15.52 2.55 -0.62
N PHE A 61 -14.58 3.21 0.05
CA PHE A 61 -14.70 3.56 1.45
C PHE A 61 -15.90 4.49 1.71
N VAL A 62 -16.06 5.54 0.91
CA VAL A 62 -17.20 6.47 1.02
C VAL A 62 -18.53 5.76 0.73
N ALA A 63 -18.55 4.86 -0.25
CA ALA A 63 -19.71 4.03 -0.59
C ALA A 63 -19.98 2.89 0.39
N LYS A 64 -19.06 2.61 1.34
CA LYS A 64 -19.07 1.43 2.22
C LYS A 64 -19.04 0.10 1.46
N GLU A 65 -18.36 0.08 0.33
CA GLU A 65 -18.15 -1.08 -0.52
C GLU A 65 -16.72 -1.61 -0.38
N LYS A 66 -16.47 -2.81 -0.92
CA LYS A 66 -15.13 -3.38 -0.95
C LYS A 66 -14.40 -2.86 -2.19
N PRO A 67 -13.21 -2.24 -2.04
CA PRO A 67 -12.44 -1.80 -3.20
C PRO A 67 -11.95 -2.99 -4.04
N MET A 68 -11.92 -2.79 -5.35
CA MET A 68 -11.27 -3.68 -6.31
C MET A 68 -10.01 -2.99 -6.79
N PHE A 69 -8.85 -3.56 -6.43
CA PHE A 69 -7.55 -3.03 -6.80
C PHE A 69 -7.08 -3.61 -8.14
N GLU A 70 -6.52 -2.76 -8.99
CA GLU A 70 -5.99 -3.13 -10.30
C GLU A 70 -4.45 -3.03 -10.37
N GLY A 71 -3.82 -2.41 -9.37
CA GLY A 71 -2.37 -2.28 -9.25
C GLY A 71 -1.78 -1.01 -9.86
N ASP A 72 -2.60 -0.02 -10.21
CA ASP A 72 -2.23 1.28 -10.80
C ASP A 72 -2.73 2.49 -10.00
#